data_AF-A0A0C9SPT2-F1
#
_entry.id   AF-A0A0C9SPT2-F1
#
_cell.length_a   1.000
_cell.length_b   1.000
_cell.length_c   1.000
_cell.angle_alpha   90.00
_cell.angle_beta   90.00
_cell.angle_gamma   90.00
#
_symmetry.space_group_name_H-M   'P 1'
#
loop_
_entity.id
_entity.type
_entity.pdbx_description
1 polymer ?
#
loop_
_entity_poly.entity_id
_entity_poly.type
_entity_poly.pdbx_seq_one_letter_code
_entity_poly.pdbx_strand_id
1 'polypeptide(L)'
;MHRKTIFASTPHLIAINLFNCNTNPAKFIKLPVANKDVTLRLRGLIYHGEFHFTSRIITRDGKLWFYDGVTTGGTANLEGFIENISERELRECKGRKIVLAVYARK
;
A
#
# COMPACT_ATOMS: atom_id res chain seq x y z
N MET A 1 10.66 23.88 14.14
CA MET A 1 11.35 22.66 14.64
C MET A 1 10.39 21.48 14.49
N HIS A 2 10.65 20.53 13.59
CA HIS A 2 9.79 19.35 13.43
C HIS A 2 10.13 18.32 14.52
N ARG A 3 9.14 17.92 15.32
CA ARG A 3 9.30 16.87 16.34
C ARG A 3 9.49 15.53 15.61
N LYS A 4 10.63 14.86 15.85
CA LYS A 4 10.90 13.54 15.28
C LYS A 4 10.13 12.49 16.09
N THR A 5 9.22 11.78 15.43
CA THR A 5 8.56 10.60 16.01
C THR A 5 9.40 9.37 15.69
N ILE A 6 9.70 8.55 16.70
CA ILE A 6 10.50 7.34 16.59
C ILE A 6 9.69 6.18 17.18
N PHE A 7 9.66 5.05 16.49
CA PHE A 7 9.03 3.84 17.03
C PHE A 7 9.95 3.17 18.05
N ALA A 8 9.39 2.71 19.18
CA ALA A 8 10.14 1.98 20.21
C ALA A 8 10.61 0.60 19.72
N SER A 9 9.80 -0.06 18.89
CA SER A 9 10.10 -1.35 18.28
C SER A 9 9.66 -1.37 16.82
N THR A 10 10.19 -2.31 16.04
CA THR A 10 9.87 -2.39 14.61
C THR A 10 8.47 -3.00 14.43
N PRO A 11 7.49 -2.27 13.88
CA PRO A 11 6.19 -2.84 13.59
C PRO A 11 6.29 -3.90 12.48
N HIS A 12 5.53 -4.97 12.61
CA HIS A 12 5.43 -6.00 11.56
C HIS A 12 4.64 -5.49 10.36
N LEU A 13 3.66 -4.63 10.61
CA LEU A 13 2.75 -4.05 9.64
C LEU A 13 2.44 -2.60 10.03
N ILE A 14 2.35 -1.71 9.04
CA ILE A 14 1.82 -0.36 9.19
C ILE A 14 0.75 -0.14 8.11
N ALA A 15 -0.38 0.44 8.52
CA ALA A 15 -1.36 1.01 7.60
C ALA A 15 -1.27 2.53 7.65
N ILE A 16 -1.09 3.17 6.50
CA ILE A 16 -1.01 4.62 6.35
C ILE A 16 -2.26 5.08 5.62
N ASN A 17 -3.04 5.97 6.27
CA ASN A 17 -4.17 6.64 5.65
C ASN A 17 -3.67 7.64 4.61
N LEU A 18 -4.19 7.50 3.39
CA LEU A 18 -3.88 8.32 2.23
C LEU A 18 -5.13 9.04 1.68
N PHE A 19 -6.25 8.99 2.41
CA PHE A 19 -7.47 9.71 2.05
C PHE A 19 -7.19 11.21 1.90
N ASN A 20 -7.58 11.78 0.76
CA ASN A 20 -7.35 13.19 0.38
C ASN A 20 -5.88 13.65 0.42
N CYS A 21 -4.92 12.73 0.35
CA CYS A 21 -3.51 13.10 0.21
C CYS A 21 -3.10 13.20 -1.28
N ASN A 22 -2.19 14.14 -1.58
CA ASN A 22 -1.60 14.28 -2.91
C ASN A 22 -0.22 13.61 -2.99
N THR A 23 -0.04 12.48 -2.30
CA THR A 23 1.23 11.76 -2.23
C THR A 23 1.08 10.38 -2.89
N ASN A 24 2.08 9.98 -3.67
CA ASN A 24 2.15 8.64 -4.23
C ASN A 24 2.54 7.64 -3.13
N PRO A 25 1.92 6.45 -3.05
CA PRO A 25 2.42 5.42 -2.15
C PRO A 25 3.78 4.93 -2.65
N ALA A 26 4.83 5.18 -1.87
CA ALA A 26 6.14 4.65 -2.19
C ALA A 26 6.14 3.11 -2.11
N LYS A 27 6.90 2.41 -2.97
CA LYS A 27 7.03 0.94 -2.90
C LYS A 27 7.75 0.49 -1.61
N PHE A 28 8.55 1.39 -1.04
CA PHE A 28 9.29 1.19 0.20
C PHE A 28 9.19 2.43 1.07
N ILE A 29 9.06 2.24 2.38
CA ILE A 29 9.17 3.32 3.36
C ILE A 29 10.28 3.01 4.35
N LYS A 30 10.99 4.05 4.80
CA LYS A 30 11.97 3.96 5.89
C LYS A 30 11.33 4.48 7.16
N LEU A 31 11.41 3.69 8.22
CA LEU A 31 10.90 4.05 9.53
C LEU A 31 12.05 4.17 10.53
N PRO A 32 12.16 5.29 11.26
CA PRO A 32 13.09 5.39 12.37
C PRO A 32 12.59 4.53 13.54
N VAL A 33 13.40 3.57 13.97
CA VAL A 33 13.13 2.66 15.09
C VAL A 33 14.32 2.66 16.04
N ALA A 34 14.16 3.23 17.24
CA ALA A 34 15.24 3.43 18.20
C ALA A 34 16.51 4.00 17.51
N ASN A 35 17.58 3.19 17.44
CA ASN A 35 18.89 3.58 16.90
C ASN A 35 19.12 3.11 15.45
N LYS A 36 18.08 2.70 14.71
CA LYS A 36 18.21 2.25 13.32
C LYS A 36 17.00 2.61 12.46
N ASP A 37 17.22 2.66 11.14
CA ASP A 37 16.13 2.75 10.18
C ASP A 37 15.74 1.34 9.70
N VAL A 38 14.43 1.09 9.62
CA VAL A 38 13.90 -0.15 9.05
C VAL A 38 13.10 0.15 7.79
N THR A 39 13.39 -0.61 6.72
CA THR A 39 12.64 -0.55 5.47
C THR A 39 11.45 -1.51 5.52
N LEU A 40 10.25 -0.98 5.29
CA LEU A 40 9.06 -1.79 5.00
C LEU A 40 8.73 -1.76 3.51
N ARG A 41 8.10 -2.83 3.04
CA ARG A 41 7.66 -2.99 1.65
C ARG A 41 6.15 -2.81 1.55
N LEU A 42 5.69 -2.18 0.49
CA LEU A 42 4.26 -2.09 0.19
C LEU A 42 3.69 -3.50 -0.04
N ARG A 43 2.58 -3.81 0.63
CA ARG A 43 1.91 -5.12 0.63
C ARG A 43 0.43 -5.07 0.27
N GLY A 44 -0.20 -3.93 0.52
CA GLY A 44 -1.62 -3.77 0.26
C GLY A 44 -1.95 -2.33 -0.08
N LEU A 45 -2.96 -2.17 -0.92
CA LEU A 45 -3.52 -0.89 -1.32
C LEU A 45 -5.03 -1.03 -1.26
N ILE A 46 -5.69 -0.08 -0.60
CA ILE A 46 -7.15 0.02 -0.62
C ILE A 46 -7.52 1.26 -1.42
N TYR A 47 -8.45 1.07 -2.34
CA TYR A 47 -9.01 2.10 -3.20
C TYR A 47 -10.48 2.30 -2.86
N HIS A 48 -10.94 3.54 -3.00
CA HIS A 48 -12.34 3.92 -2.81
C HIS A 48 -12.82 4.77 -3.98
N GLY A 49 -14.04 4.51 -4.42
CA GLY A 49 -14.75 5.30 -5.42
C GLY A 49 -16.11 4.67 -5.69
N GLU A 50 -17.09 5.50 -6.05
CA GLU A 50 -18.46 5.04 -6.35
C GLU A 50 -19.09 4.23 -5.20
N PHE A 51 -18.89 4.68 -3.95
CA PHE A 51 -19.39 4.03 -2.72
C PHE A 51 -18.91 2.58 -2.52
N HIS A 52 -17.80 2.20 -3.16
CA HIS A 52 -17.26 0.85 -3.14
C HIS A 52 -15.76 0.83 -2.87
N PHE A 53 -15.30 -0.16 -2.11
CA PHE A 53 -13.88 -0.41 -1.86
C PHE A 53 -13.36 -1.55 -2.71
N THR A 54 -12.19 -1.35 -3.31
CA THR A 54 -11.43 -2.39 -3.98
C THR A 54 -10.01 -2.43 -3.43
N SER A 55 -9.26 -3.49 -3.69
CA SER A 55 -7.91 -3.61 -3.19
C SER A 55 -6.93 -4.19 -4.21
N ARG A 56 -5.66 -3.87 -3.98
CA ARG A 56 -4.54 -4.60 -4.58
C ARG A 56 -3.67 -5.20 -3.49
N ILE A 57 -3.24 -6.44 -3.70
CA ILE A 57 -2.44 -7.24 -2.78
C ILE A 57 -1.11 -7.56 -3.46
N ILE A 58 0.01 -7.35 -2.76
CA ILE A 58 1.36 -7.58 -3.29
C ILE A 58 2.02 -8.71 -2.50
N THR A 59 2.22 -9.85 -3.17
CA THR A 59 2.85 -11.03 -2.58
C THR A 59 4.37 -10.87 -2.44
N ARG A 60 5.01 -11.80 -1.73
CA ARG A 60 6.46 -11.75 -1.47
C ARG A 60 7.32 -11.74 -2.73
N ASP A 61 6.88 -12.44 -3.77
CA ASP A 61 7.48 -12.53 -5.10
C ASP A 61 7.12 -11.35 -6.02
N GLY A 62 6.42 -10.33 -5.51
CA GLY A 62 6.12 -9.10 -6.26
C GLY A 62 4.87 -9.18 -7.12
N LYS A 63 4.16 -10.32 -7.18
CA LYS A 63 2.89 -10.41 -7.92
C LYS A 63 1.85 -9.48 -7.32
N LEU A 64 1.16 -8.79 -8.19
CA LEU A 64 0.10 -7.85 -7.87
C LEU A 64 -1.25 -8.47 -8.20
N TRP A 65 -2.11 -8.56 -7.21
CA TRP A 65 -3.44 -9.14 -7.34
C TRP A 65 -4.50 -8.09 -7.06
N PHE A 66 -5.47 -7.94 -7.94
CA PHE A 66 -6.62 -7.07 -7.73
C PHE A 66 -7.80 -7.85 -7.18
N TYR A 67 -8.47 -7.29 -6.18
CA TYR A 67 -9.65 -7.86 -5.55
C TYR A 67 -10.77 -6.83 -5.52
N ASP A 68 -11.95 -7.27 -5.96
CA ASP A 68 -13.19 -6.51 -5.89
C ASP A 68 -14.31 -7.49 -5.56
N GLY A 69 -14.81 -7.42 -4.32
CA GLY A 69 -15.82 -8.37 -3.83
C GLY A 69 -17.11 -8.42 -4.65
N VAL A 70 -17.41 -7.39 -5.46
CA VAL A 70 -18.57 -7.37 -6.36
C VAL A 70 -18.22 -7.98 -7.71
N THR A 71 -17.17 -7.48 -8.38
CA THR A 71 -16.88 -7.88 -9.76
C THR A 71 -16.06 -9.16 -9.88
N THR A 72 -15.21 -9.48 -8.89
CA THR A 72 -14.36 -10.67 -8.90
C THR A 72 -14.98 -11.87 -8.18
N GLY A 73 -16.21 -11.73 -7.66
CA GLY A 73 -16.93 -12.82 -7.00
C GLY A 73 -16.19 -13.43 -5.80
N GLY A 74 -15.42 -12.61 -5.07
CA GLY A 74 -14.63 -13.07 -3.92
C GLY A 74 -13.27 -13.67 -4.28
N THR A 75 -12.83 -13.63 -5.53
CA THR A 75 -11.48 -14.07 -5.94
C THR A 75 -10.56 -12.89 -6.23
N ALA A 76 -9.24 -13.08 -6.20
CA ALA A 76 -8.29 -12.05 -6.61
C ALA A 76 -7.73 -12.40 -8.00
N ASN A 77 -7.65 -11.39 -8.88
CA ASN A 77 -7.16 -11.52 -10.25
C ASN A 77 -5.71 -11.02 -10.34
N LEU A 78 -4.84 -11.80 -10.97
CA LEU A 78 -3.45 -11.39 -11.20
C LEU A 78 -3.40 -10.24 -12.22
N GLU A 79 -2.79 -9.11 -11.84
CA GLU A 79 -2.60 -7.94 -12.72
C GLU A 79 -1.15 -7.77 -13.19
N GLY A 80 -0.24 -8.65 -12.75
CA GLY A 80 1.17 -8.63 -13.13
C GLY A 80 2.07 -8.49 -11.91
N PHE A 81 3.06 -7.60 -12.00
CA PHE A 81 4.09 -7.43 -10.98
C PHE A 81 4.27 -5.97 -10.58
N ILE A 82 4.56 -5.73 -9.29
CA ILE A 82 4.68 -4.39 -8.71
C ILE A 82 5.83 -3.57 -9.28
N GLU A 83 6.92 -4.21 -9.73
CA GLU A 83 8.04 -3.54 -10.39
C GLU A 83 7.63 -2.81 -11.66
N ASN A 84 6.65 -3.36 -12.39
CA ASN A 84 6.19 -2.84 -13.67
C ASN A 84 5.18 -1.68 -13.55
N ILE A 85 4.74 -1.36 -12.33
CA ILE A 85 3.79 -0.27 -12.07
C ILE A 85 4.53 0.89 -11.39
N SER A 86 4.44 2.09 -11.93
CA SER A 86 5.01 3.28 -11.29
C SER A 86 4.24 3.64 -10.00
N GLU A 87 4.90 4.31 -9.06
CA GLU A 87 4.25 4.76 -7.81
C GLU A 87 3.09 5.73 -8.07
N ARG A 88 3.14 6.47 -9.19
CA ARG A 88 2.05 7.33 -9.65
C ARG A 88 0.82 6.52 -10.04
N GLU A 89 1.02 5.44 -10.79
CA GLU A 89 -0.06 4.53 -11.21
C GLU A 89 -0.67 3.76 -10.02
N LEU A 90 0.01 3.68 -8.87
CA LEU A 90 -0.56 3.09 -7.67
C LEU A 90 -1.60 3.97 -6.98
N ARG A 91 -1.72 5.27 -7.34
CA ARG A 91 -2.73 6.17 -6.76
C ARG A 91 -4.15 5.89 -7.23
N GLU A 92 -4.30 5.29 -8.40
CA GLU A 92 -5.60 5.02 -8.99
C GLU A 92 -5.64 3.60 -9.54
N CYS A 93 -6.74 2.91 -9.30
CA CYS A 93 -7.00 1.61 -9.87
C CYS A 93 -8.44 1.57 -10.37
N LYS A 94 -8.63 1.41 -11.67
CA LYS A 94 -9.94 1.25 -12.32
C LYS A 94 -10.94 2.34 -11.88
N GLY A 95 -10.53 3.61 -11.99
CA GLY A 95 -11.34 4.79 -11.64
C GLY A 95 -11.45 5.09 -10.13
N ARG A 96 -10.80 4.31 -9.26
CA ARG A 96 -10.88 4.47 -7.80
C ARG A 96 -9.57 4.98 -7.23
N LYS A 97 -9.64 5.91 -6.29
CA LYS A 97 -8.47 6.55 -5.68
C LYS A 97 -8.02 5.80 -4.44
N ILE A 98 -6.71 5.74 -4.23
CA ILE A 98 -6.13 5.15 -3.03
C ILE A 98 -6.59 5.90 -1.77
N VAL A 99 -6.91 5.15 -0.73
CA VAL A 99 -7.25 5.66 0.60
C VAL A 99 -6.40 5.07 1.71
N LEU A 100 -5.79 3.90 1.49
CA LEU A 100 -4.92 3.25 2.47
C LEU A 100 -3.78 2.54 1.76
N ALA A 101 -2.56 2.67 2.29
CA ALA A 101 -1.43 1.84 1.92
C ALA A 101 -0.98 1.01 3.13
N VAL A 102 -0.75 -0.28 2.90
CA VAL A 102 -0.31 -1.24 3.91
C VAL A 102 1.11 -1.66 3.60
N TYR A 103 1.99 -1.51 4.58
CA TYR A 103 3.40 -1.84 4.52
C TYR A 103 3.72 -2.95 5.52
N ALA A 104 4.58 -3.89 5.15
CA ALA A 104 5.05 -4.92 6.06
C ALA A 104 6.54 -5.22 5.88
N ARG A 105 7.10 -5.91 6.88
CA ARG A 105 8.48 -6.43 6.81
C ARG A 105 8.58 -7.51 5.71
N LYS A 106 9.82 -7.83 5.29
CA LYS A 106 10.10 -8.91 4.33
C LYS A 106 9.48 -10.23 4.80
#